data_AF-A0A257G8L5-F1
#
_entry.id   AF-A0A257G8L5-F1
#
_cell.length_a   1.000
_cell.length_b   1.000
_cell.length_c   1.000
_cell.angle_alpha   90.00
_cell.angle_beta   90.00
_cell.angle_gamma   90.00
#
_symmetry.space_group_name_H-M   'P 1'
#
loop_
_entity.id
_entity.type
_entity.pdbx_description
1 polymer ?
#
loop_
_entity_poly.entity_id
_entity_poly.type
_entity_poly.pdbx_seq_one_letter_code
_entity_poly.pdbx_strand_id
1 'polypeptide(L)'
;MEANDVAELEALLADDLHYTHADGMVEDKAEVIRRIASGERVYRRLRMIARTVSEQPGFVAVFGQVEMEFSRAAGLLVTQLDYTAIYRDHDPRLFAWQATKTYAP
;
A
#
# COMPACT_ATOMS: atom_id res chain seq x y z
N MET A 1 0.12 6.89 9.15
CA MET A 1 -1.23 7.46 8.96
C MET A 1 -1.93 7.42 10.30
N GLU A 2 -1.61 8.37 11.17
CA GLU A 2 -2.50 8.73 12.26
C GLU A 2 -3.49 9.74 11.67
N ALA A 3 -4.77 9.43 11.75
CA ALA A 3 -5.89 10.09 11.08
C ALA A 3 -5.98 9.85 9.55
N ASN A 4 -7.20 9.59 9.09
CA ASN A 4 -7.60 9.41 7.70
C ASN A 4 -7.42 10.73 6.92
N ASP A 5 -6.19 11.17 6.71
CA ASP A 5 -5.89 12.36 5.92
C ASP A 5 -6.11 12.06 4.44
N VAL A 6 -7.38 12.17 4.05
CA VAL A 6 -7.85 11.96 2.68
C VAL A 6 -7.12 12.91 1.72
N ALA A 7 -6.83 14.14 2.14
CA ALA A 7 -6.15 15.11 1.29
C ALA A 7 -4.69 14.70 1.03
N GLU A 8 -4.00 14.19 2.07
CA GLU A 8 -2.66 13.64 1.90
C GLU A 8 -2.67 12.42 0.97
N LEU A 9 -3.64 11.51 1.14
CA LEU A 9 -3.79 10.35 0.25
C LEU A 9 -4.09 10.76 -1.19
N GLU A 10 -4.93 11.78 -1.42
CA GLU A 10 -5.18 12.29 -2.76
C GLU A 10 -3.92 12.84 -3.44
N ALA A 11 -3.03 13.46 -2.66
CA ALA A 11 -1.77 14.00 -3.14
C ALA A 11 -0.70 12.92 -3.39
N LEU A 12 -0.79 11.76 -2.70
CA LEU A 12 0.18 10.67 -2.81
C LEU A 12 -0.18 9.61 -3.85
N LEU A 13 -1.44 9.52 -4.28
CA LEU A 13 -1.92 8.49 -5.20
C LEU A 13 -2.11 9.05 -6.61
N ALA A 14 -1.59 8.35 -7.62
CA ALA A 14 -1.78 8.72 -9.02
C ALA A 14 -3.26 8.55 -9.41
N ASP A 15 -3.74 9.40 -10.33
CA ASP A 15 -5.15 9.36 -10.74
C ASP A 15 -5.51 8.06 -11.49
N ASP A 16 -4.51 7.42 -12.10
CA ASP A 16 -4.57 6.12 -12.78
C ASP A 16 -3.96 4.97 -11.94
N LEU A 17 -4.05 5.06 -10.61
CA LEU A 17 -3.55 4.06 -9.67
C LEU A 17 -4.11 2.65 -9.96
N HIS A 18 -3.23 1.65 -9.88
CA HIS A 18 -3.59 0.24 -9.78
C HIS A 18 -3.12 -0.34 -8.44
N TYR A 19 -4.05 -0.62 -7.53
CA TYR A 19 -3.73 -1.15 -6.20
C TYR A 19 -4.19 -2.61 -6.05
N THR A 20 -3.26 -3.56 -6.17
CA THR A 20 -3.54 -4.99 -6.05
C THR A 20 -3.25 -5.50 -4.64
N HIS A 21 -4.28 -5.99 -3.96
CA HIS A 21 -4.20 -6.56 -2.62
C HIS A 21 -3.63 -7.99 -2.65
N ALA A 22 -3.24 -8.49 -1.47
CA ALA A 22 -2.68 -9.84 -1.31
C ALA A 22 -3.66 -10.99 -1.60
N ASP A 23 -4.95 -10.69 -1.76
CA ASP A 23 -5.99 -11.62 -2.20
C ASP A 23 -6.29 -11.51 -3.71
N GLY A 24 -5.56 -10.65 -4.43
CA GLY A 24 -5.74 -10.42 -5.87
C GLY A 24 -6.84 -9.43 -6.23
N MET A 25 -7.56 -8.86 -5.25
CA MET A 25 -8.49 -7.76 -5.52
C MET A 25 -7.71 -6.55 -6.02
N VAL A 26 -8.25 -5.86 -7.03
CA VAL A 26 -7.67 -4.62 -7.57
C VAL A 26 -8.59 -3.47 -7.24
N GLU A 27 -8.01 -2.38 -6.75
CA GLU A 27 -8.71 -1.13 -6.46
C GLU A 27 -8.12 0.04 -7.24
N ASP A 28 -8.97 0.98 -7.63
CA ASP A 28 -8.56 2.30 -8.11
C ASP A 28 -8.32 3.30 -6.96
N LYS A 29 -7.82 4.51 -7.28
CA LYS A 29 -7.55 5.59 -6.31
C LYS A 29 -8.78 5.91 -5.44
N ALA A 30 -9.96 6.01 -6.05
CA ALA A 30 -11.16 6.41 -5.35
C ALA A 30 -11.61 5.31 -4.37
N GLU A 31 -11.50 4.04 -4.76
CA GLU A 31 -11.78 2.88 -3.91
C GLU A 31 -10.85 2.81 -2.70
N VAL A 32 -9.54 2.97 -2.90
CA VAL A 32 -8.54 2.99 -1.82
C VAL A 32 -8.87 4.08 -0.80
N ILE A 33 -9.10 5.30 -1.27
CA ILE A 33 -9.40 6.45 -0.39
C ILE A 33 -10.70 6.23 0.37
N ARG A 34 -11.77 5.76 -0.29
CA ARG A 34 -13.05 5.49 0.37
C ARG A 34 -12.93 4.45 1.48
N ARG A 35 -12.17 3.37 1.26
CA ARG A 35 -11.97 2.30 2.27
C ARG A 35 -11.16 2.75 3.47
N ILE A 36 -10.16 3.62 3.27
CA ILE A 36 -9.41 4.21 4.38
C ILE A 36 -10.30 5.22 5.14
N ALA A 37 -10.95 6.13 4.42
CA ALA A 37 -11.76 7.20 5.00
C ALA A 37 -12.95 6.68 5.82
N SER A 38 -13.59 5.60 5.38
CA SER A 38 -14.72 4.96 6.08
C SER A 38 -14.33 4.24 7.37
N GLY A 39 -13.02 4.01 7.61
CA GLY A 39 -12.55 3.23 8.74
C GLY A 39 -12.80 1.72 8.58
N GLU A 40 -13.20 1.25 7.40
CA GLU A 40 -13.34 -0.18 7.10
C GLU A 40 -12.01 -0.93 7.34
N ARG A 41 -10.88 -0.22 7.18
CA ARG A 41 -9.54 -0.71 7.51
C ARG A 41 -8.88 0.18 8.57
N VAL A 42 -8.87 -0.30 9.82
CA VAL A 42 -8.14 0.36 10.91
C VAL A 42 -6.74 -0.26 11.02
N TYR A 43 -5.77 0.42 10.39
CA TYR A 43 -4.35 0.13 10.57
C TYR A 43 -3.92 0.59 11.96
N ARG A 44 -3.42 -0.32 12.79
CA ARG A 44 -2.88 0.00 14.12
C ARG A 44 -1.38 0.28 14.06
N ARG A 45 -0.68 -0.47 13.23
CA ARG A 45 0.77 -0.36 13.05
C ARG A 45 1.14 -0.78 11.64
N LEU A 46 2.10 -0.04 11.08
CA LEU A 46 2.76 -0.36 9.83
C LEU A 46 4.26 -0.24 10.08
N ARG A 47 4.99 -1.35 9.93
CA ARG A 47 6.44 -1.40 10.09
C ARG A 47 7.08 -1.81 8.77
N MET A 48 7.85 -0.90 8.19
CA MET A 48 8.71 -1.21 7.05
C MET A 48 9.88 -2.07 7.53
N ILE A 49 10.05 -3.26 6.96
CA ILE A 49 11.10 -4.20 7.36
C ILE A 49 12.34 -3.98 6.49
N ALA A 50 12.14 -3.99 5.17
CA ALA A 50 13.20 -3.81 4.19
C ALA A 50 12.64 -3.13 2.94
N ARG A 51 13.50 -2.41 2.21
CA ARG A 51 13.19 -1.94 0.86
C ARG A 51 14.45 -1.86 0.02
N THR A 52 14.30 -2.16 -1.27
CA THR A 52 15.30 -1.95 -2.31
C THR A 52 14.67 -1.10 -3.40
N VAL A 53 15.37 -0.05 -3.81
CA VAL A 53 14.96 0.84 -4.89
C VAL A 53 15.68 0.40 -6.16
N SER A 54 14.94 0.27 -7.26
CA SER A 54 15.46 -0.03 -8.59
C SER A 54 14.95 1.02 -9.56
N GLU A 55 15.84 1.92 -9.96
CA GLU A 55 15.56 2.93 -10.98
C GLU A 55 15.63 2.28 -12.37
N GLN A 56 14.63 2.56 -13.20
CA GLN A 56 14.52 2.10 -14.59
C GLN A 56 14.20 3.30 -15.47
N PRO A 57 14.53 3.28 -16.78
CA PRO A 57 14.07 4.33 -17.67
C PRO A 57 12.54 4.46 -17.65
N GLY A 58 12.01 5.61 -17.22
CA GLY A 58 10.59 5.92 -17.17
C GLY A 58 9.89 5.61 -15.83
N PHE A 59 10.52 4.86 -14.91
CA PHE A 59 9.91 4.54 -13.62
C PHE A 59 10.92 4.11 -12.54
N VAL A 60 10.49 4.21 -11.29
CA VAL A 60 11.20 3.66 -10.13
C VAL A 60 10.37 2.54 -9.53
N ALA A 61 10.96 1.35 -9.40
CA ALA A 61 10.39 0.24 -8.66
C ALA A 61 10.95 0.19 -7.24
N VAL A 62 10.07 0.04 -6.25
CA VAL A 62 10.43 -0.23 -4.86
C VAL A 62 9.94 -1.62 -4.52
N PHE A 63 10.88 -2.51 -4.23
CA PHE A 63 10.60 -3.84 -3.71
C PHE A 63 10.79 -3.80 -2.21
N GLY A 64 9.86 -4.34 -1.42
CA GLY A 64 10.02 -4.29 0.01
C GLY A 64 9.18 -5.27 0.79
N GLN A 65 9.40 -5.22 2.10
CA GLN A 65 8.68 -6.01 3.09
C GLN A 65 8.06 -5.08 4.11
N VAL A 66 6.81 -5.36 4.45
CA VAL A 66 6.04 -4.58 5.41
C VAL A 66 5.26 -5.51 6.34
N GLU A 67 5.33 -5.23 7.63
CA GLU A 67 4.46 -5.84 8.63
C GLU A 67 3.32 -4.86 8.91
N MET A 68 2.09 -5.37 8.81
CA MET A 68 0.87 -4.60 9.06
C MET A 68 0.06 -5.26 10.17
N GLU A 69 -0.44 -4.42 11.05
CA GLU A 69 -1.33 -4.81 12.15
C GLU A 69 -2.70 -4.16 11.94
N PHE A 70 -3.75 -4.97 11.91
CA PHE A 70 -5.12 -4.53 11.68
C PHE A 70 -6.03 -4.98 12.81
N SER A 71 -6.95 -4.10 13.20
CA SER A 71 -8.07 -4.48 14.08
C SER A 71 -9.18 -5.15 13.27
N ARG A 72 -9.69 -6.28 13.76
CA ARG A 72 -10.86 -6.98 13.23
C ARG A 72 -11.82 -7.31 14.37
N ALA A 73 -13.08 -7.62 14.06
CA ALA A 73 -14.06 -8.03 15.07
C ALA A 73 -13.57 -9.24 15.91
N ALA A 74 -12.83 -10.17 15.29
CA ALA A 74 -12.26 -11.35 15.93
C ALA A 74 -10.93 -11.10 16.67
N GLY A 75 -10.46 -9.85 16.75
CA GLY A 75 -9.20 -9.48 17.40
C GLY A 75 -8.15 -8.92 16.44
N LEU A 76 -6.91 -8.89 16.90
CA LEU A 76 -5.77 -8.33 16.18
C LEU A 76 -5.25 -9.31 15.14
N LEU A 77 -5.02 -8.85 13.91
CA LEU A 77 -4.24 -9.60 12.93
C LEU A 77 -2.93 -8.88 12.63
N VAL A 78 -1.82 -9.61 12.76
CA VAL A 78 -0.52 -9.23 12.23
C VAL A 78 -0.27 -10.03 10.95
N THR A 79 0.13 -9.36 9.88
CA THR A 79 0.54 -10.01 8.62
C THR A 79 1.79 -9.34 8.08
N GLN A 80 2.64 -10.13 7.44
CA GLN A 80 3.79 -9.63 6.70
C GLN A 80 3.52 -9.79 5.20
N LEU A 81 3.80 -8.74 4.45
CA LEU A 81 3.66 -8.72 3.00
C LEU A 81 5.00 -8.42 2.34
N ASP A 82 5.26 -9.11 1.23
CA ASP A 82 6.20 -8.68 0.21
C ASP A 82 5.42 -7.79 -0.78
N TYR A 83 5.98 -6.64 -1.15
CA TYR A 83 5.32 -5.71 -2.04
C TYR A 83 6.24 -5.18 -3.13
N THR A 84 5.60 -4.75 -4.22
CA THR A 84 6.18 -3.91 -5.26
C THR A 84 5.37 -2.63 -5.37
N ALA A 85 6.05 -1.49 -5.33
CA ALA A 85 5.48 -0.17 -5.59
C ALA A 85 6.18 0.47 -6.78
N ILE A 86 5.42 1.06 -7.70
CA ILE A 86 5.93 1.72 -8.90
C ILE A 86 5.57 3.20 -8.86
N TYR A 87 6.56 4.05 -9.19
CA TYR A 87 6.43 5.49 -9.37
C TYR A 87 6.93 5.84 -10.78
N ARG A 88 6.32 6.83 -11.43
CA ARG A 88 6.76 7.29 -12.76
C ARG A 88 7.85 8.34 -12.61
N ASP A 89 8.70 8.50 -13.61
CA ASP A 89 9.69 9.58 -13.61
C ASP A 89 9.00 10.94 -13.44
N HIS A 90 9.56 11.75 -12.53
CA HIS A 90 9.05 13.09 -12.19
C HIS A 90 7.61 13.14 -11.64
N ASP A 91 6.99 12.00 -11.31
CA ASP A 91 5.70 11.92 -10.62
C ASP A 91 5.89 11.16 -9.29
N PRO A 92 5.92 11.85 -8.14
CA PRO A 92 6.14 11.20 -6.85
C PRO A 92 4.91 10.40 -6.37
N ARG A 93 3.80 10.43 -7.11
CA ARG A 93 2.58 9.71 -6.77
C ARG A 93 2.71 8.23 -7.08
N LEU A 94 2.17 7.40 -6.18
CA LEU A 94 2.12 5.95 -6.36
C LEU A 94 1.28 5.61 -7.58
N PHE A 95 1.90 5.01 -8.60
CA PHE A 95 1.25 4.59 -9.83
C PHE A 95 0.70 3.17 -9.74
N ALA A 96 1.48 2.25 -9.17
CA ALA A 96 1.03 0.88 -8.96
C ALA A 96 1.55 0.31 -7.65
N TRP A 97 0.73 -0.50 -7.01
CA TRP A 97 1.10 -1.29 -5.84
C TRP A 97 0.59 -2.70 -6.01
N GLN A 98 1.41 -3.68 -5.65
CA GLN A 98 0.99 -5.06 -5.51
C GLN A 98 1.66 -5.65 -4.27
N ALA A 99 0.90 -6.42 -3.49
CA ALA A 99 1.45 -7.15 -2.35
C ALA A 99 1.02 -8.61 -2.35
N THR A 100 1.84 -9.50 -1.82
CA THR A 100 1.51 -10.89 -1.50
C THR A 100 1.79 -11.14 -0.02
N LYS A 101 1.11 -12.14 0.57
CA LYS A 101 1.46 -12.57 1.92
C LYS A 101 2.83 -13.23 1.89
N THR A 102 3.73 -12.77 2.77
CA THR A 102 4.97 -13.47 3.04
C THR A 102 4.64 -14.68 3.91
N TYR A 103 5.07 -15.85 3.46
CA TYR A 103 5.09 -17.05 4.29
C TYR A 103 6.54 -17.28 4.70
N ALA A 104 6.78 -17.56 5.99
CA ALA A 104 8.09 -18.05 6.40
C ALA A 104 8.39 -19.33 5.59
N PRO A 105 9.62 -19.49 5.06
CA PRO A 105 10.02 -20.70 4.35
C PRO A 105 9.96 -21.94 5.24
#